data_AF-A0A263NWN4-F1
#
_entry.id   AF-A0A263NWN4-F1
#
_cell.length_a   1.000
_cell.length_b   1.000
_cell.length_c   1.000
_cell.angle_alpha   90.00
_cell.angle_beta   90.00
_cell.angle_gamma   90.00
#
_symmetry.space_group_name_H-M   'P 1'
#
loop_
_entity.id
_entity.type
_entity.pdbx_description
1 polymer ?
#
loop_
_entity_poly.entity_id
_entity_poly.type
_entity_poly.pdbx_seq_one_letter_code
_entity_poly.pdbx_strand_id
1 'polypeptide(L)'
;MLRRLKLLIVLLSLSLLLSGCSRVGLAYRNLDIIIPWSLNDYLDMHAGQKSWFNDTLKEHLAWHCTTQLPGYLDWLDRLQQMVDNNQVTDDALQTRTVEAKQAIAEVAREITPSAIQLLQGLDDQQVKDMSDALAKDLRKRQDEYLKPPLEQQIKERAQRMSKRLDAWMGPLSASQQNRVTAWSISLGEQNEQWIGNRARWQAQFIDAVQQRQSADFAQKMQQLLVDRESLWPAQYKVAYAQTETAARSLIVDLMAESTVQQRMKLTQKIGGVRSDFKALKCLKAAGNT
;
A
#
# COMPACT_ATOMS: atom_id res chain seq x y z
N MET A 1 -4.84 -11.88 47.90
CA MET A 1 -3.97 -12.39 46.81
C MET A 1 -4.76 -13.01 45.65
N LEU A 2 -5.75 -13.88 45.88
CA LEU A 2 -6.56 -14.50 44.81
C LEU A 2 -7.21 -13.52 43.81
N ARG A 3 -7.72 -12.36 44.26
CA ARG A 3 -8.37 -11.37 43.39
C ARG A 3 -7.40 -10.70 42.40
N ARG A 4 -6.14 -10.48 42.81
CA ARG A 4 -5.08 -9.95 41.94
C ARG A 4 -4.58 -11.01 40.94
N LEU A 5 -4.52 -12.27 41.37
CA LEU A 5 -4.20 -13.40 40.49
C LEU A 5 -5.27 -13.63 39.40
N LYS A 6 -6.56 -13.51 39.76
CA LYS A 6 -7.66 -13.58 38.78
C LYS A 6 -7.61 -12.45 37.74
N LEU A 7 -7.30 -11.22 38.17
CA LEU A 7 -7.13 -10.09 37.25
C LEU A 7 -5.91 -10.27 36.33
N LEU A 8 -4.80 -10.79 36.85
CA LEU A 8 -3.61 -11.12 36.05
C LEU A 8 -3.89 -12.21 35.01
N ILE A 9 -4.63 -13.26 35.38
CA ILE A 9 -5.02 -14.33 34.45
C ILE A 9 -5.96 -13.80 33.37
N VAL A 10 -6.92 -12.94 33.72
CA VAL A 10 -7.82 -12.28 32.76
C VAL A 10 -7.04 -11.34 31.83
N LEU A 11 -6.07 -10.57 32.35
CA LEU A 11 -5.21 -9.71 31.55
C LEU A 11 -4.27 -10.50 30.64
N LEU A 12 -3.75 -11.64 31.11
CA LEU A 12 -2.93 -12.55 30.29
C LEU A 12 -3.75 -13.21 29.19
N SER A 13 -4.97 -13.67 29.50
CA SER A 13 -5.85 -14.26 28.49
C SER A 13 -6.32 -13.20 27.47
N LEU A 14 -6.61 -11.98 27.91
CA LEU A 14 -6.98 -10.89 27.01
C LEU A 14 -5.80 -10.46 26.11
N SER A 15 -4.57 -10.41 26.64
CA SER A 15 -3.38 -10.09 25.83
C SER A 15 -3.00 -11.20 24.85
N LEU A 16 -3.25 -12.47 25.20
CA LEU A 16 -3.14 -13.62 24.29
C LEU A 16 -4.23 -13.63 23.21
N LEU A 17 -5.42 -13.08 23.49
CA LEU A 17 -6.49 -12.92 22.49
C LEU A 17 -6.21 -11.73 21.55
N LEU A 18 -5.54 -10.68 22.04
CA LEU A 18 -5.16 -9.51 21.26
C LEU A 18 -3.90 -9.73 20.39
N SER A 19 -3.03 -10.68 20.76
CA SER A 19 -1.84 -11.04 19.95
C SER A 19 -2.18 -11.86 18.71
N GLY A 20 -3.41 -12.38 18.60
CA GLY A 20 -3.89 -13.16 17.46
C GLY A 20 -4.48 -12.35 16.30
N CYS A 21 -4.63 -11.03 16.43
CA CYS A 21 -5.05 -10.18 15.31
C CYS A 21 -3.83 -9.43 14.78
N SER A 22 -3.33 -9.77 13.59
CA SER A 22 -2.35 -8.88 12.99
C SER A 22 -3.02 -7.57 12.58
N ARG A 23 -2.21 -6.51 12.50
CA ARG A 23 -2.64 -5.20 12.01
C ARG A 23 -3.28 -5.29 10.62
N VAL A 24 -2.86 -6.26 9.80
CA VAL A 24 -3.36 -6.42 8.42
C VAL A 24 -4.78 -6.98 8.42
N GLY A 25 -5.04 -8.04 9.19
CA GLY A 25 -6.38 -8.60 9.33
C GLY A 25 -7.37 -7.61 9.94
N LEU A 26 -6.92 -6.86 10.96
CA LEU A 26 -7.73 -5.82 11.59
C LEU A 26 -8.04 -4.68 10.61
N ALA A 27 -7.03 -4.18 9.87
CA ALA A 27 -7.25 -3.13 8.89
C ALA A 27 -8.24 -3.58 7.81
N TYR A 28 -8.07 -4.78 7.24
CA TYR A 28 -8.96 -5.29 6.20
C TYR A 28 -10.42 -5.35 6.64
N ARG A 29 -10.69 -5.85 7.86
CA ARG A 29 -12.04 -5.98 8.42
C ARG A 29 -12.74 -4.65 8.67
N ASN A 30 -12.01 -3.54 8.65
CA ASN A 30 -12.53 -2.20 8.91
C ASN A 30 -12.30 -1.27 7.70
N LEU A 31 -12.06 -1.81 6.50
CA LEU A 31 -11.87 -0.98 5.30
C LEU A 31 -13.11 -0.15 4.95
N ASP A 32 -14.29 -0.65 5.29
CA ASP A 32 -15.57 0.06 5.20
C ASP A 32 -15.64 1.32 6.08
N ILE A 33 -14.77 1.42 7.09
CA ILE A 33 -14.64 2.61 7.96
C ILE A 33 -13.41 3.43 7.56
N ILE A 34 -12.27 2.76 7.34
CA ILE A 34 -10.98 3.41 7.06
C ILE A 34 -11.04 4.17 5.74
N ILE A 35 -11.62 3.58 4.68
CA ILE A 35 -11.64 4.20 3.35
C ILE A 35 -12.48 5.50 3.36
N PRO A 36 -13.74 5.52 3.84
CA PRO A 36 -14.48 6.78 3.94
C PRO A 36 -13.79 7.79 4.85
N TRP A 37 -13.22 7.35 5.97
CA TRP A 37 -12.49 8.24 6.89
C TRP A 37 -11.30 8.92 6.20
N SER A 38 -10.50 8.17 5.43
CA SER A 38 -9.40 8.72 4.65
C SER A 38 -9.86 9.58 3.47
N LEU A 39 -11.01 9.28 2.86
CA LEU A 39 -11.55 10.07 1.76
C LEU A 39 -12.07 11.44 2.23
N ASN A 40 -12.58 11.53 3.46
CA ASN A 40 -13.03 12.79 4.06
C ASN A 40 -11.90 13.84 4.18
N ASP A 41 -10.62 13.44 4.15
CA ASP A 41 -9.50 14.39 4.12
C ASP A 41 -9.44 15.19 2.80
N TYR A 42 -10.14 14.73 1.75
CA TYR A 42 -10.12 15.31 0.40
C TYR A 42 -11.50 15.68 -0.14
N LEU A 43 -12.56 15.02 0.33
CA LEU A 43 -13.91 15.22 -0.20
C LEU A 43 -14.92 15.15 0.94
N ASP A 44 -15.58 16.28 1.23
CA ASP A 44 -16.73 16.32 2.12
C ASP A 44 -17.99 15.90 1.34
N MET A 45 -18.35 14.62 1.46
CA MET A 45 -19.52 14.05 0.77
C MET A 45 -20.81 14.41 1.49
N HIS A 46 -21.79 14.91 0.73
CA HIS A 46 -23.15 15.13 1.22
C HIS A 46 -23.82 13.80 1.61
N ALA A 47 -24.87 13.85 2.42
CA ALA A 47 -25.50 12.65 3.00
C ALA A 47 -25.89 11.59 1.93
N GLY A 48 -26.44 12.03 0.79
CA GLY A 48 -26.79 11.13 -0.32
C GLY A 48 -25.56 10.46 -0.96
N GLN A 49 -24.52 11.24 -1.27
CA GLN A 49 -23.26 10.72 -1.82
C GLN A 49 -22.60 9.73 -0.86
N LYS A 50 -22.60 10.04 0.45
CA LYS A 50 -22.02 9.17 1.49
C LYS A 50 -22.76 7.84 1.63
N SER A 51 -24.10 7.86 1.57
CA SER A 51 -24.90 6.62 1.60
C SER A 51 -24.57 5.75 0.38
N TRP A 52 -24.63 6.33 -0.81
CA TRP A 52 -24.30 5.63 -2.06
C TRP A 52 -22.87 5.08 -2.07
N PHE A 53 -21.89 5.88 -1.61
CA PHE A 53 -20.49 5.50 -1.53
C PHE A 53 -20.29 4.30 -0.60
N ASN A 54 -20.91 4.31 0.59
CA ASN A 54 -20.76 3.24 1.55
C ASN A 54 -21.35 1.92 1.04
N ASP A 55 -22.47 1.95 0.33
CA ASP A 55 -23.07 0.74 -0.22
C ASP A 55 -22.25 0.19 -1.40
N THR A 56 -21.83 1.07 -2.31
CA THR A 56 -20.92 0.72 -3.41
C THR A 56 -19.58 0.17 -2.90
N LEU A 57 -19.03 0.75 -1.82
CA LEU A 57 -17.79 0.27 -1.21
C LEU A 57 -17.95 -1.14 -0.64
N LYS A 58 -19.09 -1.48 -0.03
CA LYS A 58 -19.33 -2.85 0.46
C LYS A 58 -19.31 -3.85 -0.68
N GLU A 59 -19.86 -3.50 -1.84
CA GLU A 59 -19.84 -4.34 -3.04
C GLU A 59 -18.41 -4.55 -3.53
N HIS A 60 -17.62 -3.48 -3.65
CA HIS A 60 -16.20 -3.57 -4.02
C HIS A 60 -15.37 -4.40 -3.03
N LEU A 61 -15.60 -4.25 -1.73
CA LEU A 61 -14.91 -5.03 -0.71
C LEU A 61 -15.30 -6.51 -0.75
N ALA A 62 -16.57 -6.81 -1.06
CA ALA A 62 -17.03 -8.18 -1.25
C ALA A 62 -16.39 -8.80 -2.49
N TRP A 63 -16.41 -8.10 -3.63
CA TRP A 63 -15.74 -8.51 -4.86
C TRP A 63 -14.24 -8.74 -4.66
N HIS A 64 -13.55 -7.79 -4.01
CA HIS A 64 -12.12 -7.90 -3.75
C HIS A 64 -11.83 -9.13 -2.88
N CYS A 65 -12.69 -9.40 -1.90
CA CYS A 65 -12.53 -10.56 -1.05
C CYS A 65 -12.74 -11.89 -1.78
N THR A 66 -13.72 -11.99 -2.65
CA THR A 66 -14.07 -13.26 -3.31
C THR A 66 -13.23 -13.54 -4.55
N THR A 67 -12.74 -12.50 -5.24
CA THR A 67 -12.03 -12.65 -6.53
C THR A 67 -10.52 -12.41 -6.43
N GLN A 68 -10.08 -11.44 -5.63
CA GLN A 68 -8.67 -11.01 -5.61
C GLN A 68 -7.88 -11.70 -4.49
N LEU A 69 -8.46 -11.76 -3.28
CA LEU A 69 -7.80 -12.32 -2.12
C LEU A 69 -7.32 -13.79 -2.26
N PRO A 70 -8.04 -14.70 -2.95
CA PRO A 70 -7.52 -16.04 -3.22
C PRO A 70 -6.17 -16.00 -3.95
N GLY A 71 -6.04 -15.17 -4.99
CA GLY A 71 -4.78 -14.96 -5.69
C GLY A 71 -3.68 -14.38 -4.80
N TYR A 72 -4.03 -13.52 -3.83
CA TYR A 72 -3.06 -12.97 -2.88
C TYR A 72 -2.57 -14.03 -1.89
N LEU A 73 -3.43 -14.98 -1.49
CA LEU A 73 -3.03 -16.12 -0.66
C LEU A 73 -2.02 -17.00 -1.39
N ASP A 74 -2.26 -17.29 -2.67
CA ASP A 74 -1.33 -18.06 -3.49
C ASP A 74 -0.01 -17.32 -3.70
N TRP A 75 -0.06 -15.99 -3.89
CA TRP A 75 1.13 -15.14 -4.00
C TRP A 75 1.96 -15.15 -2.71
N LEU A 76 1.30 -15.07 -1.54
CA LEU A 76 1.95 -15.19 -0.23
C LEU A 76 2.56 -16.58 -0.02
N ASP A 77 1.89 -17.65 -0.46
CA ASP A 77 2.43 -19.02 -0.39
C ASP A 77 3.70 -19.15 -1.25
N ARG A 78 3.72 -18.58 -2.46
CA ARG A 78 4.92 -18.55 -3.31
C ARG A 78 6.06 -17.74 -2.69
N LEU A 79 5.76 -16.59 -2.07
CA LEU A 79 6.78 -15.83 -1.34
C LEU A 79 7.36 -16.63 -0.18
N GLN A 80 6.51 -17.33 0.57
CA GLN A 80 6.95 -18.14 1.70
C GLN A 80 7.89 -19.26 1.22
N GLN A 81 7.53 -19.96 0.15
CA GLN A 81 8.37 -21.00 -0.46
C GLN A 81 9.72 -20.46 -0.94
N MET A 82 9.75 -19.25 -1.53
CA MET A 82 11.01 -18.61 -1.93
C MET A 82 11.94 -18.38 -0.73
N VAL A 83 11.39 -17.96 0.42
CA VAL A 83 12.16 -17.75 1.64
C VAL A 83 12.62 -19.08 2.25
N ASP A 84 11.72 -20.06 2.36
CA ASP A 84 11.98 -21.35 2.99
C ASP A 84 13.04 -22.16 2.20
N ASN A 85 13.04 -22.06 0.88
CA ASN A 85 13.96 -22.78 0.00
C ASN A 85 15.24 -22.00 -0.33
N ASN A 86 15.43 -20.80 0.25
CA ASN A 86 16.56 -19.91 -0.06
C ASN A 86 16.66 -19.55 -1.56
N GLN A 87 15.51 -19.29 -2.20
CA GLN A 87 15.36 -18.99 -3.63
C GLN A 87 14.89 -17.55 -3.87
N VAL A 88 15.34 -16.60 -3.04
CA VAL A 88 15.06 -15.17 -3.25
C VAL A 88 16.06 -14.60 -4.23
N THR A 89 15.76 -14.72 -5.53
CA THR A 89 16.56 -14.19 -6.65
C THR A 89 15.90 -12.96 -7.28
N ASP A 90 16.65 -12.19 -8.09
CA ASP A 90 16.10 -11.01 -8.77
C ASP A 90 14.96 -11.39 -9.72
N ASP A 91 15.15 -12.42 -10.56
CA ASP A 91 14.13 -12.90 -11.50
C ASP A 91 12.83 -13.32 -10.80
N ALA A 92 12.96 -14.02 -9.67
CA ALA A 92 11.81 -14.45 -8.88
C ALA A 92 11.09 -13.24 -8.27
N LEU A 93 11.84 -12.28 -7.72
CA LEU A 93 11.26 -11.03 -7.20
C LEU A 93 10.63 -10.18 -8.30
N GLN A 94 11.23 -10.10 -9.49
CA GLN A 94 10.67 -9.37 -10.62
C GLN A 94 9.33 -9.95 -11.04
N THR A 95 9.24 -11.27 -11.12
CA THR A 95 7.97 -11.97 -11.38
C THR A 95 6.91 -11.61 -10.33
N ARG A 96 7.27 -11.64 -9.04
CA ARG A 96 6.35 -11.27 -7.94
C ARG A 96 5.95 -9.80 -7.99
N THR A 97 6.84 -8.89 -8.39
CA THR A 97 6.54 -7.48 -8.59
C THR A 97 5.54 -7.27 -9.73
N VAL A 98 5.70 -7.96 -10.86
CA VAL A 98 4.76 -7.88 -12.00
C VAL A 98 3.37 -8.35 -11.60
N GLU A 99 3.27 -9.48 -10.89
CA GLU A 99 2.00 -9.99 -10.36
C GLU A 99 1.32 -8.98 -9.43
N ALA A 100 2.07 -8.35 -8.52
CA ALA A 100 1.54 -7.33 -7.62
C ALA A 100 1.05 -6.08 -8.37
N LYS A 101 1.74 -5.64 -9.44
CA LYS A 101 1.29 -4.53 -10.29
C LYS A 101 0.00 -4.86 -11.02
N GLN A 102 -0.13 -6.07 -11.54
CA GLN A 102 -1.35 -6.53 -12.22
C GLN A 102 -2.53 -6.57 -11.25
N ALA A 103 -2.35 -7.10 -10.04
CA ALA A 103 -3.38 -7.09 -8.99
C ALA A 103 -3.85 -5.67 -8.66
N ILE A 104 -2.92 -4.71 -8.51
CA ILE A 104 -3.27 -3.30 -8.28
C ILE A 104 -4.07 -2.72 -9.46
N ALA A 105 -3.70 -3.07 -10.70
CA ALA A 105 -4.40 -2.63 -11.89
C ALA A 105 -5.81 -3.21 -12.00
N GLU A 106 -6.03 -4.46 -11.59
CA GLU A 106 -7.37 -5.08 -11.54
C GLU A 106 -8.29 -4.37 -10.57
N VAL A 107 -7.81 -4.07 -9.36
CA VAL A 107 -8.58 -3.26 -8.40
C VAL A 107 -8.88 -1.87 -8.96
N ALA A 108 -7.91 -1.22 -9.59
CA ALA A 108 -8.12 0.09 -10.19
C ALA A 108 -9.20 0.06 -11.29
N ARG A 109 -9.21 -0.97 -12.15
CA ARG A 109 -10.23 -1.15 -13.19
C ARG A 109 -11.62 -1.35 -12.59
N GLU A 110 -11.75 -2.18 -11.57
CA GLU A 110 -13.03 -2.47 -10.92
C GLU A 110 -13.66 -1.21 -10.28
N ILE A 111 -12.86 -0.41 -9.57
CA ILE A 111 -13.40 0.75 -8.84
C ILE A 111 -13.64 1.97 -9.74
N THR A 112 -12.97 2.05 -10.89
CA THR A 112 -12.98 3.25 -11.76
C THR A 112 -14.37 3.70 -12.19
N PRO A 113 -15.30 2.83 -12.64
CA PRO A 113 -16.66 3.24 -12.98
C PRO A 113 -17.39 3.96 -11.83
N SER A 114 -17.30 3.43 -10.61
CA SER A 114 -17.89 4.07 -9.44
C SER A 114 -17.17 5.36 -9.04
N ALA A 115 -15.84 5.42 -9.19
CA ALA A 115 -15.10 6.67 -8.98
C ALA A 115 -15.53 7.76 -9.97
N ILE A 116 -15.75 7.41 -11.24
CA ILE A 116 -16.27 8.34 -12.26
C ILE A 116 -17.65 8.84 -11.84
N GLN A 117 -18.58 7.96 -11.46
CA GLN A 117 -19.92 8.35 -11.04
C GLN A 117 -19.88 9.33 -9.85
N LEU A 118 -19.06 9.04 -8.84
CA LEU A 118 -18.89 9.93 -7.68
C LEU A 118 -18.33 11.29 -8.11
N LEU A 119 -17.26 11.30 -8.90
CA LEU A 119 -16.59 12.52 -9.32
C LEU A 119 -17.45 13.38 -10.25
N GLN A 120 -18.28 12.78 -11.11
CA GLN A 120 -19.26 13.51 -11.93
C GLN A 120 -20.34 14.19 -11.10
N GLY A 121 -20.71 13.58 -9.97
CA GLY A 121 -21.75 14.08 -9.06
C GLY A 121 -21.28 15.16 -8.08
N LEU A 122 -20.04 15.63 -8.18
CA LEU A 122 -19.52 16.70 -7.31
C LEU A 122 -20.10 18.06 -7.70
N ASP A 123 -20.37 18.91 -6.72
CA ASP A 123 -20.60 20.34 -6.96
C ASP A 123 -19.28 21.12 -7.06
N ASP A 124 -19.34 22.38 -7.48
CA ASP A 124 -18.14 23.20 -7.69
C ASP A 124 -17.37 23.50 -6.39
N GLN A 125 -18.08 23.56 -5.25
CA GLN A 125 -17.47 23.77 -3.95
C GLN A 125 -16.67 22.52 -3.54
N GLN A 126 -17.22 21.32 -3.71
CA GLN A 126 -16.53 20.06 -3.49
C GLN A 126 -15.29 19.91 -4.37
N VAL A 127 -15.35 20.33 -5.65
CA VAL A 127 -14.18 20.32 -6.54
C VAL A 127 -13.09 21.27 -6.05
N LYS A 128 -13.47 22.48 -5.60
CA LYS A 128 -12.54 23.45 -5.03
C LYS A 128 -11.88 22.90 -3.77
N ASP A 129 -12.67 22.36 -2.84
CA ASP A 129 -12.16 21.84 -1.56
C ASP A 129 -11.22 20.64 -1.77
N MET A 130 -11.53 19.77 -2.75
CA MET A 130 -10.64 18.69 -3.16
C MET A 130 -9.32 19.20 -3.72
N SER A 131 -9.34 20.23 -4.56
CA SER A 131 -8.14 20.88 -5.07
C SER A 131 -7.27 21.44 -3.93
N ASP A 132 -7.89 22.15 -2.98
CA ASP A 132 -7.20 22.74 -1.83
C ASP A 132 -6.58 21.66 -0.92
N ALA A 133 -7.30 20.55 -0.70
CA ALA A 133 -6.83 19.41 0.07
C ALA A 133 -5.63 18.70 -0.60
N LEU A 134 -5.70 18.45 -1.91
CA LEU A 134 -4.59 17.84 -2.65
C LEU A 134 -3.35 18.75 -2.66
N ALA A 135 -3.52 20.06 -2.82
CA ALA A 135 -2.44 21.03 -2.77
C ALA A 135 -1.80 21.08 -1.36
N LYS A 136 -2.60 20.96 -0.30
CA LYS A 136 -2.11 20.88 1.09
C LYS A 136 -1.30 19.60 1.33
N ASP A 137 -1.79 18.44 0.89
CA ASP A 137 -1.05 17.17 0.98
C ASP A 137 0.28 17.23 0.21
N LEU A 138 0.29 17.83 -0.99
CA LEU A 138 1.51 18.01 -1.76
C LEU A 138 2.55 18.86 -1.02
N ARG A 139 2.13 20.01 -0.47
CA ARG A 139 3.01 20.88 0.34
C ARG A 139 3.58 20.15 1.55
N LYS A 140 2.74 19.40 2.28
CA LYS A 140 3.19 18.58 3.41
C LYS A 140 4.27 17.58 3.00
N ARG A 141 4.12 16.90 1.86
CA ARG A 141 5.14 15.96 1.36
C ARG A 141 6.42 16.65 0.90
N GLN A 142 6.31 17.81 0.27
CA GLN A 142 7.47 18.62 -0.07
C GLN A 142 8.24 19.01 1.20
N ASP A 143 7.53 19.46 2.23
CA ASP A 143 8.12 19.83 3.52
C ASP A 143 8.82 18.64 4.22
N GLU A 144 8.16 17.48 4.24
CA GLU A 144 8.67 16.29 4.93
C GLU A 144 9.80 15.59 4.17
N TYR A 145 9.75 15.54 2.83
CA TYR A 145 10.62 14.63 2.06
C TYR A 145 11.53 15.34 1.04
N LEU A 146 11.25 16.59 0.64
CA LEU A 146 12.01 17.27 -0.42
C LEU A 146 12.79 18.49 0.07
N LYS A 147 12.24 19.27 1.00
CA LYS A 147 12.91 20.43 1.59
C LYS A 147 14.16 20.09 2.41
N PRO A 148 14.23 18.97 3.15
CA PRO A 148 15.46 18.60 3.85
C PRO A 148 16.63 18.43 2.86
N PRO A 149 17.88 18.75 3.24
CA PRO A 149 19.04 18.52 2.40
C PRO A 149 19.14 17.05 1.95
N LEU A 150 19.70 16.80 0.75
CA LEU A 150 19.76 15.45 0.16
C LEU A 150 20.36 14.40 1.10
N GLU A 151 21.42 14.74 1.83
CA GLU A 151 22.03 13.83 2.82
C GLU A 151 21.04 13.42 3.92
N GLN A 152 20.22 14.35 4.40
CA GLN A 152 19.17 14.07 5.37
C GLN A 152 18.07 13.19 4.76
N GLN A 153 17.65 13.46 3.52
CA GLN A 153 16.68 12.63 2.80
C GLN A 153 17.16 11.18 2.68
N ILE A 154 18.43 10.97 2.31
CA ILE A 154 19.08 9.66 2.21
C ILE A 154 19.10 8.98 3.59
N LYS A 155 19.51 9.69 4.64
CA LYS A 155 19.54 9.14 6.00
C LYS A 155 18.17 8.69 6.47
N GLU A 156 17.15 9.52 6.32
CA GLU A 156 15.79 9.19 6.75
C GLU A 156 15.17 8.07 5.92
N ARG A 157 15.44 8.02 4.61
CA ARG A 157 15.04 6.91 3.73
C ARG A 157 15.64 5.59 4.21
N ALA A 158 16.93 5.56 4.55
CA ALA A 158 17.59 4.38 5.12
C ALA A 158 16.95 3.97 6.45
N GLN A 159 16.69 4.92 7.36
CA GLN A 159 16.05 4.64 8.65
C GLN A 159 14.64 4.05 8.50
N ARG A 160 13.82 4.61 7.60
CA ARG A 160 12.48 4.07 7.30
C ARG A 160 12.55 2.65 6.75
N MET A 161 13.50 2.37 5.86
CA MET A 161 13.71 1.03 5.32
C MET A 161 14.19 0.05 6.39
N SER A 162 15.19 0.41 7.20
CA SER A 162 15.68 -0.42 8.31
C SER A 162 14.56 -0.76 9.30
N LYS A 163 13.72 0.21 9.67
CA LYS A 163 12.56 -0.04 10.55
C LYS A 163 11.54 -1.00 9.93
N ARG A 164 11.32 -0.89 8.62
CA ARG A 164 10.43 -1.80 7.88
C ARG A 164 11.00 -3.21 7.88
N LEU A 165 12.28 -3.37 7.54
CA LEU A 165 12.95 -4.67 7.52
C LEU A 165 12.98 -5.31 8.91
N ASP A 166 13.29 -4.56 9.97
CA ASP A 166 13.30 -5.05 11.35
C ASP A 166 11.96 -5.67 11.78
N ALA A 167 10.86 -5.02 11.42
CA ALA A 167 9.52 -5.51 11.71
C ALA A 167 9.22 -6.87 11.03
N TRP A 168 9.82 -7.13 9.86
CA TRP A 168 9.58 -8.32 9.04
C TRP A 168 10.59 -9.44 9.30
N MET A 169 11.89 -9.16 9.28
CA MET A 169 12.96 -10.16 9.42
C MET A 169 13.69 -10.10 10.76
N GLY A 170 13.49 -9.04 11.57
CA GLY A 170 14.21 -8.83 12.83
C GLY A 170 15.45 -7.95 12.68
N PRO A 171 16.19 -7.74 13.77
CA PRO A 171 17.35 -6.84 13.78
C PRO A 171 18.29 -7.19 12.64
N LEU A 172 18.68 -6.20 11.84
CA LEU A 172 19.65 -6.43 10.76
C LEU A 172 21.07 -6.44 11.34
N SER A 173 21.96 -7.19 10.70
CA SER A 173 23.39 -7.19 10.99
C SER A 173 24.06 -5.92 10.44
N ALA A 174 25.25 -5.58 10.96
CA ALA A 174 26.00 -4.41 10.48
C ALA A 174 26.19 -4.39 8.94
N SER A 175 26.40 -5.56 8.31
CA SER A 175 26.49 -5.67 6.85
C SER A 175 25.17 -5.32 6.17
N GLN A 176 24.06 -5.84 6.70
CA GLN A 176 22.72 -5.53 6.20
C GLN A 176 22.36 -4.05 6.37
N GLN A 177 22.73 -3.40 7.48
CA GLN A 177 22.55 -1.94 7.63
C GLN A 177 23.40 -1.13 6.64
N ASN A 178 24.65 -1.56 6.39
CA ASN A 178 25.49 -0.93 5.37
C ASN A 178 24.85 -1.09 3.98
N ARG A 179 24.24 -2.25 3.69
CA ARG A 179 23.53 -2.47 2.44
C ARG A 179 22.30 -1.58 2.29
N VAL A 180 21.50 -1.40 3.35
CA VAL A 180 20.38 -0.45 3.35
C VAL A 180 20.86 0.99 3.13
N THR A 181 22.00 1.36 3.70
CA THR A 181 22.59 2.69 3.52
C THR A 181 23.04 2.90 2.07
N ALA A 182 23.75 1.93 1.50
CA ALA A 182 24.18 1.95 0.11
C ALA A 182 22.99 2.02 -0.87
N TRP A 183 21.93 1.25 -0.61
CA TRP A 183 20.66 1.34 -1.36
C TRP A 183 20.05 2.74 -1.27
N SER A 184 20.06 3.35 -0.08
CA SER A 184 19.46 4.68 0.09
C SER A 184 20.24 5.76 -0.67
N ILE A 185 21.57 5.67 -0.66
CA ILE A 185 22.48 6.56 -1.41
C ILE A 185 22.26 6.38 -2.91
N SER A 186 22.18 5.15 -3.41
CA SER A 186 22.06 4.88 -4.85
C SER A 186 20.79 5.45 -5.49
N LEU A 187 19.75 5.68 -4.68
CA LEU A 187 18.51 6.32 -5.12
C LEU A 187 18.61 7.84 -5.26
N GLY A 188 19.63 8.50 -4.72
CA GLY A 188 19.86 9.94 -4.85
C GLY A 188 18.58 10.78 -4.62
N GLU A 189 18.30 11.67 -5.58
CA GLU A 189 17.17 12.63 -5.60
C GLU A 189 15.81 11.99 -5.96
N GLN A 190 15.62 10.69 -5.71
CA GLN A 190 14.37 9.96 -5.99
C GLN A 190 13.11 10.63 -5.40
N ASN A 191 13.22 11.39 -4.30
CA ASN A 191 12.09 12.11 -3.73
C ASN A 191 11.60 13.25 -4.65
N GLU A 192 12.50 13.93 -5.36
CA GLU A 192 12.14 14.98 -6.33
C GLU A 192 11.34 14.38 -7.48
N GLN A 193 11.81 13.25 -8.02
CA GLN A 193 11.14 12.56 -9.12
C GLN A 193 9.76 12.05 -8.69
N TRP A 194 9.65 11.46 -7.50
CA TRP A 194 8.39 10.96 -6.94
C TRP A 194 7.38 12.09 -6.67
N ILE A 195 7.80 13.15 -5.98
CA ILE A 195 6.92 14.28 -5.64
C ILE A 195 6.56 15.09 -6.89
N GLY A 196 7.51 15.29 -7.81
CA GLY A 196 7.25 15.94 -9.08
C GLY A 196 6.23 15.17 -9.93
N ASN A 197 6.30 13.84 -9.95
CA ASN A 197 5.29 13.03 -10.64
C ASN A 197 3.92 13.10 -9.96
N ARG A 198 3.89 13.10 -8.62
CA ARG A 198 2.64 13.29 -7.86
C ARG A 198 2.00 14.64 -8.19
N ALA A 199 2.78 15.72 -8.22
CA ALA A 199 2.29 17.05 -8.55
C ALA A 199 1.65 17.10 -9.96
N ARG A 200 2.33 16.49 -10.95
CA ARG A 200 1.79 16.38 -12.32
C ARG A 200 0.50 15.59 -12.39
N TRP A 201 0.43 14.45 -11.71
CA TRP A 201 -0.77 13.63 -11.67
C TRP A 201 -1.93 14.38 -10.98
N GLN A 202 -1.67 15.07 -9.86
CA GLN A 202 -2.69 15.85 -9.14
C GLN A 202 -3.23 17.00 -9.98
N ALA A 203 -2.36 17.71 -10.73
CA ALA A 203 -2.80 18.76 -11.64
C ALA A 203 -3.73 18.21 -12.72
N GLN A 204 -3.32 17.15 -13.43
CA GLN A 204 -4.15 16.52 -14.46
C GLN A 204 -5.47 15.96 -13.90
N PHE A 205 -5.44 15.40 -12.69
CA PHE A 205 -6.63 14.90 -12.01
C PHE A 205 -7.61 16.03 -11.70
N ILE A 206 -7.15 17.14 -11.13
CA ILE A 206 -8.01 18.29 -10.84
C ILE A 206 -8.53 18.94 -12.12
N ASP A 207 -7.69 19.08 -13.16
CA ASP A 207 -8.12 19.60 -14.45
C ASP A 207 -9.25 18.75 -15.06
N ALA A 208 -9.15 17.41 -14.95
CA ALA A 208 -10.20 16.50 -15.39
C ALA A 208 -11.48 16.64 -14.56
N VAL A 209 -11.37 16.72 -13.23
CA VAL A 209 -12.52 16.87 -12.32
C VAL A 209 -13.21 18.24 -12.48
N GLN A 210 -12.47 19.31 -12.77
CA GLN A 210 -13.07 20.60 -13.15
C GLN A 210 -13.93 20.47 -14.42
N GLN A 211 -13.52 19.62 -15.35
CA GLN A 211 -14.23 19.30 -16.58
C GLN A 211 -15.13 18.05 -16.46
N ARG A 212 -15.59 17.70 -15.26
CA ARG A 212 -16.35 16.45 -15.00
C ARG A 212 -17.62 16.23 -15.83
N GLN A 213 -18.18 17.29 -16.41
CA GLN A 213 -19.35 17.24 -17.30
C GLN A 213 -18.99 17.09 -18.79
N SER A 214 -17.70 17.06 -19.13
CA SER A 214 -17.23 16.84 -20.50
C SER A 214 -17.49 15.40 -20.97
N ALA A 215 -17.71 15.24 -22.28
CA ALA A 215 -17.96 13.93 -22.88
C ALA A 215 -16.76 12.96 -22.75
N ASP A 216 -15.54 13.48 -22.60
CA ASP A 216 -14.31 12.70 -22.47
C ASP A 216 -13.89 12.46 -21.01
N PHE A 217 -14.70 12.90 -20.02
CA PHE A 217 -14.35 12.77 -18.60
C PHE A 217 -14.05 11.33 -18.18
N ALA A 218 -14.92 10.37 -18.55
CA ALA A 218 -14.74 8.97 -18.20
C ALA A 218 -13.42 8.40 -18.76
N GLN A 219 -13.06 8.77 -19.99
CA GLN A 219 -11.81 8.36 -20.64
C GLN A 219 -10.60 8.96 -19.93
N LYS A 220 -10.62 10.27 -19.59
CA LYS A 220 -9.56 10.93 -18.82
C LYS A 220 -9.38 10.25 -17.46
N MET A 221 -10.47 9.94 -16.77
CA MET A 221 -10.43 9.26 -15.47
C MET A 221 -9.88 7.85 -15.56
N GLN A 222 -10.23 7.10 -16.60
CA GLN A 222 -9.64 5.78 -16.85
C GLN A 222 -8.12 5.89 -17.04
N GLN A 223 -7.65 6.85 -17.83
CA GLN A 223 -6.21 7.06 -18.02
C GLN A 223 -5.50 7.44 -16.71
N LEU A 224 -6.12 8.28 -15.87
CA LEU A 224 -5.55 8.74 -14.60
C LEU A 224 -5.51 7.66 -13.52
N LEU A 225 -6.52 6.79 -13.45
CA LEU A 225 -6.69 5.81 -12.37
C LEU A 225 -6.09 4.45 -12.73
N VAL A 226 -6.29 4.01 -13.96
CA VAL A 226 -5.87 2.70 -14.49
C VAL A 226 -4.54 2.83 -15.23
N ASP A 227 -4.49 3.63 -16.30
CA ASP A 227 -3.34 3.70 -17.20
C ASP A 227 -2.31 4.76 -16.79
N ARG A 228 -2.12 4.96 -15.49
CA ARG A 228 -1.33 6.06 -14.90
C ARG A 228 0.11 6.12 -15.41
N GLU A 229 0.69 4.98 -15.78
CA GLU A 229 2.06 4.90 -16.28
C GLU A 229 2.20 5.53 -17.67
N SER A 230 1.11 5.61 -18.44
CA SER A 230 1.06 6.35 -19.71
C SER A 230 1.35 7.83 -19.53
N LEU A 231 0.99 8.39 -18.37
CA LEU A 231 1.14 9.80 -18.00
C LEU A 231 2.51 10.14 -17.42
N TRP A 232 3.38 9.16 -17.18
CA TRP A 232 4.68 9.39 -16.59
C TRP A 232 5.64 10.06 -17.59
N PRO A 233 6.31 11.15 -17.20
CA PRO A 233 7.40 11.68 -18.02
C PRO A 233 8.55 10.69 -18.15
N ALA A 234 9.30 10.78 -19.24
CA ALA A 234 10.41 9.86 -19.54
C ALA A 234 11.41 9.73 -18.37
N GLN A 235 11.81 10.86 -17.77
CA GLN A 235 12.69 10.89 -16.60
C GLN A 235 12.12 10.11 -15.39
N TYR A 236 10.80 10.19 -15.16
CA TYR A 236 10.17 9.49 -14.05
C TYR A 236 10.03 7.99 -14.34
N LYS A 237 9.76 7.59 -15.59
CA LYS A 237 9.76 6.17 -16.00
C LYS A 237 11.11 5.51 -15.69
N VAL A 238 12.21 6.19 -16.03
CA VAL A 238 13.58 5.73 -15.73
C VAL A 238 13.82 5.66 -14.22
N ALA A 239 13.52 6.75 -13.49
CA ALA A 239 13.73 6.79 -12.04
C ALA A 239 12.92 5.74 -11.28
N TYR A 240 11.68 5.48 -11.72
CA TYR A 240 10.82 4.44 -11.16
C TYR A 240 11.40 3.04 -11.39
N ALA A 241 11.83 2.74 -12.63
CA ALA A 241 12.44 1.45 -12.97
C ALA A 241 13.76 1.20 -12.19
N GLN A 242 14.58 2.24 -12.02
CA GLN A 242 15.78 2.20 -11.18
C GLN A 242 15.45 1.95 -9.71
N THR A 243 14.42 2.63 -9.18
CA THR A 243 14.00 2.48 -7.78
C THR A 243 13.51 1.07 -7.50
N GLU A 244 12.74 0.51 -8.43
CA GLU A 244 12.20 -0.84 -8.34
C GLU A 244 13.32 -1.90 -8.40
N THR A 245 14.26 -1.75 -9.34
CA THR A 245 15.45 -2.63 -9.44
C THR A 245 16.34 -2.54 -8.19
N ALA A 246 16.58 -1.33 -7.67
CA ALA A 246 17.35 -1.14 -6.45
C ALA A 246 16.67 -1.79 -5.24
N ALA A 247 15.34 -1.72 -5.14
CA ALA A 247 14.59 -2.39 -4.06
C ALA A 247 14.71 -3.92 -4.15
N ARG A 248 14.60 -4.51 -5.34
CA ARG A 248 14.80 -5.96 -5.50
C ARG A 248 16.23 -6.39 -5.16
N SER A 249 17.22 -5.66 -5.66
CA SER A 249 18.64 -5.92 -5.35
C SER A 249 18.91 -5.85 -3.85
N LEU A 250 18.36 -4.85 -3.15
CA LEU A 250 18.44 -4.78 -1.68
C LEU A 250 17.89 -6.06 -1.03
N ILE A 251 16.72 -6.53 -1.45
CA ILE A 251 16.11 -7.74 -0.87
C ILE A 251 16.98 -8.97 -1.14
N VAL A 252 17.50 -9.14 -2.36
CA VAL A 252 18.40 -10.26 -2.69
C VAL A 252 19.61 -10.28 -1.78
N ASP A 253 20.29 -9.15 -1.62
CA ASP A 253 21.50 -9.07 -0.80
C ASP A 253 21.20 -9.32 0.69
N LEU A 254 20.11 -8.75 1.21
CA LEU A 254 19.69 -8.98 2.59
C LEU A 254 19.35 -10.44 2.86
N MET A 255 18.73 -11.12 1.89
CA MET A 255 18.40 -12.54 2.01
C MET A 255 19.63 -13.43 1.90
N ALA A 256 20.58 -13.10 1.03
CA ALA A 256 21.86 -13.80 0.95
C ALA A 256 22.66 -13.72 2.28
N GLU A 257 22.59 -12.57 2.96
CA GLU A 257 23.22 -12.35 4.27
C GLU A 257 22.34 -12.78 5.46
N SER A 258 21.12 -13.28 5.21
CA SER A 258 20.17 -13.53 6.28
C SER A 258 20.56 -14.72 7.17
N THR A 259 20.24 -14.63 8.46
CA THR A 259 20.36 -15.78 9.37
C THR A 259 19.13 -16.69 9.27
N VAL A 260 19.25 -17.92 9.77
CA VAL A 260 18.10 -18.85 9.89
C VAL A 260 16.97 -18.20 10.69
N GLN A 261 17.29 -17.51 11.78
CA GLN A 261 16.32 -16.83 12.62
C GLN A 261 15.60 -15.69 11.88
N GLN A 262 16.33 -14.92 11.05
CA GLN A 262 15.71 -13.87 10.23
C GLN A 262 14.76 -14.46 9.19
N ARG A 263 15.15 -15.56 8.51
CA ARG A 263 14.28 -16.28 7.56
C ARG A 263 13.04 -16.83 8.25
N MET A 264 13.19 -17.49 9.39
CA MET A 264 12.05 -18.00 10.18
C MET A 264 11.08 -16.89 10.58
N LYS A 265 11.58 -15.73 11.02
CA LYS A 265 10.73 -14.58 11.37
C LYS A 265 9.99 -14.04 10.15
N LEU A 266 10.66 -13.94 9.00
CA LEU A 266 10.04 -13.53 7.74
C LEU A 266 8.93 -14.49 7.31
N THR A 267 9.22 -15.80 7.29
CA THR A 267 8.23 -16.87 7.04
C THR A 267 7.04 -16.77 8.00
N GLN A 268 7.29 -16.59 9.30
CA GLN A 268 6.24 -16.42 10.30
C GLN A 268 5.37 -15.18 10.04
N LYS A 269 5.97 -14.07 9.60
CA LYS A 269 5.24 -12.84 9.27
C LYS A 269 4.36 -13.01 8.04
N ILE A 270 4.88 -13.65 6.99
CA ILE A 270 4.12 -14.00 5.77
C ILE A 270 2.95 -14.92 6.14
N GLY A 271 3.21 -16.00 6.89
CA GLY A 271 2.20 -16.94 7.36
C GLY A 271 1.14 -16.29 8.25
N GLY A 272 1.53 -15.31 9.07
CA GLY A 272 0.61 -14.49 9.86
C GLY A 272 -0.39 -13.73 8.99
N VAL A 273 0.10 -12.94 8.03
CA VAL A 273 -0.75 -12.20 7.08
C VAL A 273 -1.70 -13.13 6.33
N ARG A 274 -1.17 -14.27 5.86
CA ARG A 274 -1.97 -15.28 5.18
C ARG A 274 -3.08 -15.84 6.07
N SER A 275 -2.77 -16.16 7.33
CA SER A 275 -3.75 -16.65 8.30
C SER A 275 -4.86 -15.63 8.54
N ASP A 276 -4.52 -14.35 8.66
CA ASP A 276 -5.50 -13.28 8.85
C ASP A 276 -6.46 -13.15 7.66
N PHE A 277 -5.93 -13.23 6.44
CA PHE A 277 -6.73 -13.24 5.21
C PHE A 277 -7.65 -14.46 5.18
N LYS A 278 -7.13 -15.67 5.41
CA LYS A 278 -7.97 -16.89 5.49
C LYS A 278 -9.04 -16.82 6.57
N ALA A 279 -8.81 -16.06 7.64
CA ALA A 279 -9.77 -15.87 8.71
C ALA A 279 -10.92 -14.91 8.36
N LEU A 280 -10.88 -14.22 7.21
CA LEU A 280 -11.95 -13.33 6.75
C LEU A 280 -13.22 -14.11 6.42
N LYS A 281 -14.37 -13.60 6.86
CA LYS A 281 -15.67 -14.27 6.72
C LYS A 281 -16.05 -14.54 5.25
N CYS A 282 -15.76 -13.59 4.36
CA CYS A 282 -16.06 -13.69 2.94
C CYS A 282 -15.33 -14.84 2.24
N LEU A 283 -14.11 -15.19 2.66
CA LEU A 283 -13.40 -16.37 2.14
C LEU A 283 -13.91 -17.68 2.75
N LYS A 284 -14.34 -17.67 4.02
CA LYS A 284 -14.93 -18.87 4.65
C LYS A 284 -16.26 -19.27 4.03
N ALA A 285 -17.06 -18.29 3.59
CA ALA A 285 -18.32 -18.54 2.92
C ALA A 285 -18.14 -19.17 1.53
N ALA A 286 -17.10 -18.77 0.79
CA ALA A 286 -16.80 -19.27 -0.56
C ALA A 286 -16.20 -20.69 -0.58
N GLY A 287 -15.65 -21.18 0.53
CA GLY A 287 -15.08 -22.53 0.64
C GLY A 287 -16.05 -23.61 1.14
N ASN A 288 -17.29 -23.24 1.46
CA ASN A 288 -18.34 -24.15 1.95
C ASN A 288 -19.46 -24.40 0.91
N THR A 289 -19.23 -24.00 -0.34
CA THR A 289 -20.07 -24.29 -1.52
C THR A 289 -19.25 -25.07 -2.52
#